data_AF-A0A7X5DB26-F1
#
_entry.id   AF-A0A7X5DB26-F1
#
_cell.length_a   1.000
_cell.length_b   1.000
_cell.length_c   1.000
_cell.angle_alpha   90.00
_cell.angle_beta   90.00
_cell.angle_gamma   90.00
#
_symmetry.space_group_name_H-M   'P 1'
#
loop_
_entity.id
_entity.type
_entity.pdbx_description
1 polymer ?
#
loop_
_entity_poly.entity_id
_entity_poly.type
_entity_poly.pdbx_seq_one_letter_code
_entity_poly.pdbx_strand_id
1 'polypeptide(L)'
;MFSFIRQSDISHKSFCVNKRECSGQLAIRGRLANELGMFLRDNLGYFQRFDKVIVYYDNGQAIVTDLINTVFNAYLSRVDVRKIKHTDYRLSQAAGLVCTLELLRQKEEYGRAMSRSEEIFFGNRRRLKKVFLKTLDRMVFYHR
;
A
#
# COMPACT_ATOMS: atom_id res chain seq x y z
N MET A 1 7.07 13.23 7.61
CA MET A 1 6.70 12.05 6.81
C MET A 1 6.35 12.42 5.37
N PHE A 2 5.37 13.28 5.13
CA PHE A 2 4.96 13.63 3.75
C PHE A 2 6.10 14.20 2.88
N SER A 3 6.97 15.07 3.42
CA SER A 3 8.14 15.57 2.68
C SER A 3 9.12 14.46 2.28
N PHE A 4 9.33 13.46 3.15
CA PHE A 4 10.17 12.31 2.86
C PHE A 4 9.60 11.51 1.68
N ILE A 5 8.30 11.20 1.69
CA ILE A 5 7.66 10.48 0.57
C ILE A 5 7.82 11.26 -0.74
N ARG A 6 7.64 12.58 -0.72
CA ARG A 6 7.73 13.42 -1.94
C ARG A 6 9.15 13.52 -2.50
N GLN A 7 10.17 13.40 -1.66
CA GLN A 7 11.58 13.57 -2.04
C GLN A 7 12.30 12.25 -2.29
N SER A 8 11.73 11.14 -1.83
CA SER A 8 12.25 9.80 -2.06
C SER A 8 11.73 9.24 -3.38
N ASP A 9 12.57 8.45 -4.06
CA ASP A 9 12.17 7.70 -5.25
C ASP A 9 11.33 6.48 -4.84
N ILE A 10 10.07 6.74 -4.51
CA ILE A 10 9.10 5.73 -4.07
C ILE A 10 7.96 5.70 -5.07
N SER A 11 7.66 4.49 -5.56
CA SER A 11 6.42 4.19 -6.26
C SER A 11 5.53 3.31 -5.38
N HIS A 12 4.22 3.39 -5.55
CA HIS A 12 3.26 2.60 -4.77
C HIS A 12 2.20 1.93 -5.64
N LYS A 13 1.73 0.77 -5.18
CA LYS A 13 0.52 0.10 -5.66
C LYS A 13 -0.32 -0.22 -4.44
N SER A 14 -1.60 0.18 -4.47
CA SER A 14 -2.56 -0.13 -3.42
C SER A 14 -3.60 -1.12 -3.91
N PHE A 15 -3.97 -2.05 -3.03
CA PHE A 15 -4.99 -3.06 -3.25
C PHE A 15 -6.13 -2.79 -2.27
N CYS A 16 -7.31 -2.46 -2.79
CA CYS A 16 -8.46 -2.04 -1.99
C CYS A 16 -9.57 -3.08 -2.12
N VAL A 17 -9.96 -3.66 -0.98
CA VAL A 17 -11.06 -4.63 -0.92
C VAL A 17 -12.12 -4.13 0.05
N ASN A 18 -13.35 -3.96 -0.46
CA ASN A 18 -14.50 -3.67 0.38
C ASN A 18 -14.95 -4.94 1.10
N LYS A 19 -14.76 -4.98 2.42
CA LYS A 19 -15.11 -6.14 3.24
C LYS A 19 -16.59 -6.53 3.15
N ARG A 20 -17.48 -5.58 2.84
CA ARG A 20 -18.93 -5.82 2.73
C ARG A 20 -19.33 -6.58 1.47
N GLU A 21 -18.47 -6.56 0.44
CA GLU A 21 -18.69 -7.24 -0.83
C GLU A 21 -18.13 -8.67 -0.84
N CYS A 22 -17.49 -9.10 0.25
CA CYS A 22 -16.86 -10.41 0.34
C CYS A 22 -17.59 -11.29 1.36
N SER A 23 -17.77 -12.58 1.01
CA SER A 23 -18.45 -13.60 1.84
C SER A 23 -17.65 -14.07 3.06
N GLY A 24 -16.68 -13.27 3.54
CA GLY A 24 -15.85 -13.58 4.70
C GLY A 24 -14.35 -13.44 4.44
N GLN A 25 -13.54 -13.77 5.46
CA GLN A 25 -12.08 -13.56 5.42
C GLN A 25 -11.38 -14.38 4.33
N LEU A 26 -11.86 -15.60 4.05
CA LEU A 26 -11.29 -16.44 2.99
C LEU A 26 -11.46 -15.81 1.61
N ALA A 27 -12.64 -15.24 1.32
CA ALA A 27 -12.90 -14.53 0.07
C ALA A 27 -12.04 -13.27 -0.06
N ILE A 28 -11.87 -12.50 1.02
CA ILE A 28 -10.97 -11.33 1.05
C ILE A 28 -9.53 -11.75 0.74
N ARG A 29 -9.05 -12.82 1.39
CA ARG A 29 -7.70 -13.36 1.18
C ARG A 29 -7.50 -13.80 -0.27
N GLY A 30 -8.44 -14.57 -0.82
CA GLY A 30 -8.37 -15.03 -2.21
C GLY A 30 -8.33 -13.88 -3.21
N ARG A 31 -9.17 -12.85 -3.02
CA ARG A 31 -9.16 -11.65 -3.86
C ARG A 31 -7.83 -10.90 -3.79
N LEU A 32 -7.32 -10.64 -2.59
CA LEU A 32 -6.02 -9.97 -2.42
C LEU A 32 -4.86 -10.80 -2.99
N ALA A 33 -4.86 -12.12 -2.81
CA ALA A 33 -3.84 -13.01 -3.38
C ALA A 33 -3.83 -12.95 -4.91
N ASN A 34 -5.01 -12.98 -5.52
CA ASN A 34 -5.16 -12.88 -6.97
C ASN A 34 -4.71 -11.51 -7.50
N GLU A 35 -5.17 -10.41 -6.90
CA GLU A 35 -4.78 -9.05 -7.32
C GLU A 35 -3.27 -8.82 -7.18
N LEU A 36 -2.68 -9.26 -6.07
CA LEU A 36 -1.24 -9.15 -5.82
C LEU A 36 -0.42 -10.05 -6.76
N GLY A 37 -0.87 -11.28 -6.98
CA GLY A 37 -0.22 -12.22 -7.89
C GLY A 37 -0.25 -11.77 -9.35
N MET A 38 -1.39 -11.25 -9.82
CA MET A 38 -1.49 -10.61 -11.14
C MET A 38 -0.51 -9.43 -11.25
N PHE A 39 -0.48 -8.55 -10.25
CA PHE A 39 0.46 -7.43 -10.25
C PHE A 39 1.93 -7.88 -10.34
N LEU A 40 2.35 -8.87 -9.56
CA LEU A 40 3.73 -9.37 -9.62
C LEU A 40 4.04 -10.03 -10.96
N ARG A 41 3.11 -10.82 -11.52
CA ARG A 41 3.28 -11.48 -12.82
C ARG A 41 3.38 -10.48 -13.97
N ASP A 42 2.48 -9.51 -14.02
CA ASP A 42 2.43 -8.51 -15.10
C ASP A 42 3.69 -7.62 -15.10
N ASN A 43 4.36 -7.53 -13.94
CA ASN A 43 5.56 -6.73 -13.75
C ASN A 43 6.78 -7.60 -13.41
N LEU A 44 6.76 -8.89 -13.76
CA LEU A 44 7.79 -9.84 -13.34
C LEU A 44 9.17 -9.43 -13.85
N GLY A 45 9.25 -8.92 -15.08
CA GLY A 45 10.48 -8.40 -15.68
C GLY A 45 11.11 -7.28 -14.85
N TYR A 46 10.31 -6.38 -14.26
CA TYR A 46 10.82 -5.35 -13.35
C TYR A 46 11.43 -5.98 -12.09
N PHE A 47 10.69 -6.87 -11.42
CA PHE A 47 11.13 -7.46 -10.15
C PHE A 47 12.33 -8.39 -10.32
N GLN A 48 12.47 -9.08 -11.45
CA GLN A 48 13.60 -9.95 -11.77
C GLN A 48 14.89 -9.20 -12.07
N ARG A 49 14.85 -7.87 -12.32
CA ARG A 49 16.06 -7.06 -12.46
C ARG A 49 16.82 -6.86 -11.15
N PHE A 50 16.22 -7.22 -10.02
CA PHE A 50 16.83 -7.10 -8.70
C PHE A 50 17.28 -8.47 -8.20
N ASP A 51 18.50 -8.55 -7.67
CA ASP A 51 19.04 -9.78 -7.08
C ASP A 51 18.26 -10.26 -5.85
N LYS A 52 17.58 -9.33 -5.17
CA LYS A 52 16.90 -9.56 -3.90
C LYS A 52 15.77 -8.56 -3.68
N VAL A 53 14.62 -9.05 -3.20
CA VAL A 53 13.50 -8.22 -2.76
C VAL A 53 13.40 -8.27 -1.25
N ILE A 54 13.49 -7.10 -0.60
CA ILE A 54 13.36 -6.97 0.86
C ILE A 54 11.96 -6.50 1.20
N VAL A 55 11.26 -7.24 2.06
CA VAL A 55 9.92 -6.90 2.52
C VAL A 55 9.98 -6.46 3.97
N TYR A 56 9.61 -5.22 4.22
CA TYR A 56 9.51 -4.66 5.57
C TYR A 56 8.06 -4.74 6.05
N TYR A 57 7.78 -5.59 7.03
CA TYR A 57 6.43 -5.73 7.57
C TYR A 57 6.42 -5.99 9.09
N ASP A 58 5.46 -5.39 9.79
CA ASP A 58 5.36 -5.41 11.25
C ASP A 58 4.41 -6.48 11.79
N ASN A 59 3.82 -7.31 10.90
CA ASN A 59 2.82 -8.32 11.22
C ASN A 59 1.50 -7.75 11.81
N GLY A 60 1.14 -6.50 11.49
CA GLY A 60 -0.08 -5.87 12.00
C GLY A 60 -1.40 -6.59 11.64
N GLN A 61 -1.44 -7.30 10.51
CA GLN A 61 -2.56 -8.15 10.09
C GLN A 61 -2.06 -9.51 9.61
N ALA A 62 -2.57 -10.58 10.21
CA ALA A 62 -2.21 -11.96 9.88
C ALA A 62 -2.48 -12.32 8.41
N ILE A 63 -3.59 -11.83 7.84
CA ILE A 63 -3.92 -12.02 6.41
C ILE A 63 -2.81 -11.46 5.51
N VAL A 64 -2.25 -10.29 5.83
CA VAL A 64 -1.19 -9.67 5.02
C VAL A 64 0.15 -10.38 5.23
N THR A 65 0.48 -10.83 6.46
CA THR A 65 1.68 -11.67 6.70
C THR A 65 1.66 -12.89 5.80
N ASP A 66 0.51 -13.58 5.78
CA ASP A 66 0.32 -14.78 4.98
C ASP A 66 0.40 -14.48 3.47
N LEU A 67 -0.24 -13.41 2.99
CA LEU A 67 -0.18 -12.99 1.58
C LEU A 67 1.24 -12.70 1.11
N ILE A 68 2.04 -12.00 1.93
CA ILE A 68 3.46 -11.76 1.63
C ILE A 68 4.19 -13.09 1.49
N ASN A 69 4.06 -13.98 2.48
CA ASN A 69 4.79 -15.24 2.46
C ASN A 69 4.35 -16.18 1.33
N THR A 70 3.07 -16.21 0.99
CA THR A 70 2.55 -17.10 -0.04
C THR A 70 2.80 -16.55 -1.45
N VAL A 71 2.40 -15.30 -1.70
CA VAL A 71 2.44 -14.72 -3.04
C VAL A 71 3.87 -14.32 -3.42
N PHE A 72 4.65 -13.70 -2.52
CA PHE A 72 5.97 -13.22 -2.94
C PHE A 72 6.92 -14.38 -3.19
N ASN A 73 6.91 -15.42 -2.34
CA ASN A 73 7.75 -16.60 -2.56
C ASN A 73 7.31 -17.44 -3.77
N ALA A 74 6.05 -17.30 -4.22
CA ALA A 74 5.58 -17.97 -5.44
C ALA A 74 6.07 -17.31 -6.73
N TYR A 75 6.22 -15.98 -6.75
CA TYR A 75 6.57 -15.22 -7.96
C TYR A 75 8.03 -14.70 -7.97
N LEU A 76 8.68 -14.60 -6.82
CA LEU A 76 10.01 -14.01 -6.68
C LEU A 76 10.99 -15.03 -6.12
N SER A 77 12.20 -15.08 -6.69
CA SER A 77 13.21 -16.09 -6.37
C SER A 77 13.96 -15.84 -5.06
N ARG A 78 14.11 -14.57 -4.63
CA ARG A 78 14.91 -14.21 -3.46
C ARG A 78 14.27 -13.10 -2.63
N VAL A 79 13.37 -13.52 -1.73
CA VAL A 79 12.62 -12.63 -0.84
C VAL A 79 13.20 -12.68 0.58
N ASP A 80 13.46 -11.52 1.18
CA ASP A 80 13.89 -11.37 2.58
C ASP A 80 12.84 -10.58 3.34
N VAL A 81 12.01 -11.33 4.07
CA VAL A 81 10.96 -10.77 4.91
C VAL A 81 11.54 -10.41 6.27
N ARG A 82 11.59 -9.11 6.55
CA ARG A 82 12.12 -8.56 7.80
C ARG A 82 10.97 -8.17 8.70
N LYS A 83 10.91 -8.79 9.86
CA LYS A 83 10.05 -8.33 10.95
C LYS A 83 10.61 -7.01 11.47
N ILE A 84 9.79 -5.97 11.41
CA ILE A 84 10.18 -4.63 11.82
C ILE A 84 9.26 -4.06 12.90
N LYS A 85 9.76 -3.04 13.59
CA LYS A 85 8.91 -2.12 14.34
C LYS A 85 8.63 -0.90 13.46
N HIS A 86 7.35 -0.57 13.26
CA HIS A 86 6.92 0.49 12.35
C HIS A 86 7.63 1.85 12.61
N THR A 87 7.90 2.20 13.87
CA THR A 87 8.57 3.45 14.26
C THR A 87 10.00 3.57 13.75
N ASP A 88 10.64 2.44 13.47
CA ASP A 88 12.08 2.38 13.21
C ASP A 88 12.37 2.44 11.69
N TYR A 89 11.34 2.29 10.85
CA TYR A 89 11.48 2.22 9.40
C TYR A 89 10.63 3.27 8.68
N ARG A 90 11.30 4.21 8.00
CA ARG A 90 10.64 5.27 7.22
C ARG A 90 9.79 4.74 6.06
N LEU A 91 10.23 3.68 5.37
CA LEU A 91 9.46 3.06 4.28
C LEU A 91 8.16 2.41 4.79
N SER A 92 8.19 1.84 6.00
CA SER A 92 6.98 1.30 6.63
C SER A 92 5.98 2.42 6.98
N GLN A 93 6.48 3.52 7.56
CA GLN A 93 5.66 4.73 7.79
C GLN A 93 5.14 5.34 6.49
N ALA A 94 5.92 5.27 5.41
CA ALA A 94 5.50 5.74 4.10
C ALA A 94 4.34 4.90 3.56
N ALA A 95 4.44 3.57 3.64
CA ALA A 95 3.35 2.66 3.28
C ALA A 95 2.09 2.93 4.11
N GLY A 96 2.23 3.18 5.43
CA GLY A 96 1.11 3.58 6.28
C GLY A 96 0.43 4.88 5.85
N LEU A 97 1.21 5.90 5.46
CA LEU A 97 0.67 7.17 4.95
C LEU A 97 -0.03 6.98 3.59
N VAL A 98 0.54 6.18 2.69
CA VAL A 98 -0.10 5.81 1.40
C VAL A 98 -1.46 5.15 1.65
N CYS A 99 -1.51 4.11 2.49
CA CYS A 99 -2.77 3.45 2.83
C CYS A 99 -3.79 4.41 3.45
N THR A 100 -3.35 5.33 4.32
CA THR A 100 -4.22 6.34 4.92
C THR A 100 -4.80 7.28 3.87
N LEU A 101 -3.99 7.73 2.92
CA LEU A 101 -4.44 8.61 1.84
C LEU A 101 -5.40 7.91 0.87
N GLU A 102 -5.18 6.64 0.56
CA GLU A 102 -6.11 5.84 -0.24
C GLU A 102 -7.47 5.67 0.44
N LEU A 103 -7.48 5.37 1.75
CA LEU A 103 -8.71 5.31 2.53
C LEU A 103 -9.44 6.66 2.56
N LEU A 104 -8.70 7.77 2.67
CA LEU A 104 -9.24 9.12 2.58
C LEU A 104 -9.82 9.45 1.20
N ARG A 105 -9.17 8.98 0.11
CA ARG A 105 -9.70 9.11 -1.25
C ARG A 105 -11.05 8.40 -1.35
N GLN A 106 -11.13 7.14 -0.92
CA GLN A 106 -12.39 6.38 -0.90
C GLN A 106 -13.47 7.08 -0.06
N LYS A 107 -13.11 7.53 1.14
CA LYS A 107 -14.02 8.28 2.03
C LYS A 107 -14.58 9.53 1.33
N GLU A 108 -13.75 10.24 0.59
CA GLU A 108 -14.12 11.43 -0.18
C GLU A 108 -15.05 11.11 -1.36
N GLU A 109 -14.78 10.03 -2.09
CA GLU A 109 -15.61 9.51 -3.19
C GLU A 109 -17.01 9.10 -2.70
N TYR A 110 -17.10 8.52 -1.50
CA TYR A 110 -18.37 8.21 -0.83
C TYR A 110 -19.04 9.44 -0.19
N GLY A 111 -18.53 10.66 -0.41
CA GLY A 111 -19.11 11.90 0.11
C GLY A 111 -19.02 12.06 1.63
N ARG A 112 -18.16 11.29 2.31
CA ARG A 112 -18.01 11.35 3.78
C ARG A 112 -17.08 12.50 4.18
N ALA A 113 -17.45 13.22 5.23
CA ALA A 113 -16.62 14.29 5.79
C ALA A 113 -15.35 13.76 6.46
N MET A 114 -14.29 14.57 6.49
CA MET A 114 -13.08 14.25 7.23
C MET A 114 -13.37 14.18 8.73
N SER A 115 -12.66 13.33 9.45
CA SER A 115 -12.70 13.32 10.91
C SER A 115 -11.84 14.46 11.47
N ARG A 116 -12.03 14.84 12.73
CA ARG A 116 -11.24 15.90 13.37
C ARG A 116 -9.73 15.62 13.33
N SER A 117 -9.30 14.38 13.51
CA SER A 117 -7.88 14.01 13.43
C SER A 117 -7.33 14.11 12.00
N GLU A 118 -8.14 13.73 11.00
CA GLU A 118 -7.79 13.90 9.59
C GLU A 118 -7.69 15.39 9.23
N GLU A 119 -8.58 16.24 9.75
CA GLU A 119 -8.51 17.69 9.52
C GLU A 119 -7.27 18.32 10.16
N ILE A 120 -6.92 17.92 11.38
CA ILE A 120 -5.69 18.36 12.04
C ILE A 120 -4.46 17.97 11.21
N PHE A 121 -4.43 16.75 10.68
CA PHE A 121 -3.25 16.24 9.97
C PHE A 121 -3.16 16.74 8.52
N PHE A 122 -4.25 16.65 7.76
CA PHE A 122 -4.29 16.92 6.33
C PHE A 122 -4.81 18.32 5.99
N GLY A 123 -5.39 19.02 6.96
CA GLY A 123 -6.09 20.30 6.76
C GLY A 123 -7.48 20.06 6.18
N ASN A 124 -7.92 20.92 5.27
CA ASN A 124 -9.24 20.82 4.67
C ASN A 124 -9.28 19.92 3.41
N ARG A 125 -10.48 19.60 2.94
CA ARG A 125 -10.74 18.79 1.72
C ARG A 125 -10.00 19.31 0.48
N ARG A 126 -9.88 20.64 0.32
CA ARG A 126 -9.15 21.25 -0.80
C ARG A 126 -7.66 20.93 -0.74
N ARG A 127 -7.04 21.03 0.45
CA ARG A 127 -5.62 20.69 0.66
C ARG A 127 -5.37 19.20 0.51
N LEU A 128 -6.24 18.36 1.07
CA LEU A 128 -6.20 16.89 0.87
C LEU A 128 -6.12 16.55 -0.62
N LYS A 129 -7.04 17.08 -1.44
CA LYS A 129 -7.06 16.84 -2.89
C LYS A 129 -5.84 17.40 -3.61
N LYS A 130 -5.63 18.72 -3.51
CA LYS A 130 -4.66 19.44 -4.37
C LYS A 130 -3.21 19.17 -4.02
N VAL A 131 -2.93 18.74 -2.78
CA VAL A 131 -1.57 18.51 -2.29
C VAL A 131 -1.33 17.03 -2.08
N PHE A 132 -2.08 16.39 -1.18
CA PHE A 132 -1.76 15.03 -0.77
C PHE A 132 -2.15 13.99 -1.83
N LEU A 133 -3.41 13.96 -2.26
CA LEU A 133 -3.87 13.00 -3.27
C LEU A 133 -3.20 13.24 -4.62
N LYS A 134 -3.06 14.51 -5.04
CA LYS A 134 -2.30 14.84 -6.26
C LYS A 134 -0.83 14.38 -6.21
N THR A 135 -0.21 14.40 -5.04
CA THR A 135 1.17 13.86 -4.89
C THR A 135 1.14 12.34 -4.98
N LEU A 136 0.16 11.70 -4.34
CA LEU A 136 -0.02 10.25 -4.41
C LEU A 136 -0.20 9.77 -5.85
N ASP A 137 -1.04 10.43 -6.65
CA ASP A 137 -1.29 10.08 -8.05
C ASP A 137 -0.01 10.06 -8.91
N ARG A 138 0.95 10.93 -8.59
CA ARG A 138 2.25 11.01 -9.30
C ARG A 138 3.21 9.88 -8.94
N MET A 139 2.95 9.19 -7.84
CA MET A 139 3.79 8.13 -7.30
C MET A 139 3.19 6.74 -7.56
N VAL A 140 2.10 6.65 -8.32
CA VAL A 140 1.53 5.35 -8.68
C VAL A 140 2.56 4.59 -9.50
N PHE A 141 2.76 3.33 -9.14
CA PHE A 141 3.65 2.45 -9.88
C PHE A 141 3.07 2.20 -11.27
N TYR A 142 3.83 2.61 -12.28
CA TYR A 142 3.60 2.29 -13.69
C TYR A 142 4.88 1.65 -14.22
N HIS A 143 4.85 0.37 -14.57
CA HIS A 143 5.91 -0.20 -15.39
C HIS A 143 5.54 0.00 -16.87
N ARG A 144 6.47 0.56 -17.64
CA ARG A 144 6.41 0.64 -19.10
C ARG A 144 7.14 -0.55 -19.68
#